data_AF-A0A496T242-F1
#
_entry.id   AF-A0A496T242-F1
#
_cell.length_a   1.000
_cell.length_b   1.000
_cell.length_c   1.000
_cell.angle_alpha   90.00
_cell.angle_beta   90.00
_cell.angle_gamma   90.00
#
_symmetry.space_group_name_H-M   'P 1'
#
loop_
_entity.id
_entity.type
_entity.pdbx_description
1 polymer ?
#
loop_
_entity_poly.entity_id
_entity_poly.type
_entity_poly.pdbx_seq_one_letter_code
_entity_poly.pdbx_strand_id
1 'polypeptide(L)' 'PQVPPEMVRDFRIQIHTDQGWRPWREIKGNYQRLFRIDVGLEVRGIRAVFDATWGAERVRLYAFYLD' A
#
# COMPACT_ATOMS: atom_id res chain seq x y z
N PRO A 1 -23.26 3.89 -5.27
CA PRO A 1 -22.18 4.91 -5.14
C PRO A 1 -20.94 4.46 -5.94
N GLN A 2 -20.40 5.34 -6.79
CA GLN A 2 -19.20 5.05 -7.58
C GLN A 2 -17.94 5.28 -6.73
N VAL A 3 -16.93 4.42 -6.87
CA VAL A 3 -15.62 4.60 -6.22
C VAL A 3 -14.86 5.72 -6.94
N PRO A 4 -14.28 6.69 -6.21
CA PRO A 4 -13.45 7.72 -6.83
C PRO A 4 -12.29 7.10 -7.63
N PRO A 5 -12.05 7.53 -8.89
CA PRO A 5 -11.03 6.93 -9.76
C PRO A 5 -9.62 7.03 -9.20
N GLU A 6 -9.33 8.03 -8.37
CA GLU A 6 -8.04 8.25 -7.73
C GLU A 6 -7.74 7.31 -6.55
N MET A 7 -8.75 6.57 -6.06
CA MET A 7 -8.53 5.62 -4.98
C MET A 7 -7.64 4.46 -5.44
N VAL A 8 -6.65 4.13 -4.62
CA VAL A 8 -5.77 2.98 -4.85
C VAL A 8 -6.60 1.70 -4.72
N ARG A 9 -6.62 0.91 -5.80
CA ARG A 9 -7.29 -0.38 -5.90
C ARG A 9 -6.36 -1.51 -5.50
N ASP A 10 -5.18 -1.55 -6.11
CA ASP A 10 -4.21 -2.63 -5.92
C ASP A 10 -2.87 -2.05 -5.49
N PHE A 11 -2.29 -2.64 -4.45
CA PHE A 11 -0.97 -2.25 -3.95
C PHE A 11 -0.31 -3.37 -3.17
N ARG A 12 1.01 -3.27 -3.02
CA ARG A 12 1.84 -4.22 -2.29
C ARG A 12 2.62 -3.51 -1.20
N ILE A 13 2.82 -4.23 -0.10
CA ILE A 13 3.76 -3.82 0.95
C ILE A 13 4.97 -4.74 0.86
N GLN A 14 6.14 -4.11 0.82
CA GLN A 14 7.42 -4.77 0.96
C GLN A 14 8.04 -4.39 2.32
N ILE A 15 8.78 -5.33 2.89
CA ILE A 15 9.57 -5.13 4.10
C ILE A 15 11.05 -5.23 3.78
N HIS A 16 11.87 -4.46 4.49
CA HIS A 16 13.32 -4.55 4.40
C HIS A 16 13.87 -5.48 5.48
N THR A 17 14.53 -6.54 5.05
CA THR A 17 15.19 -7.52 5.91
C THR A 17 16.71 -7.46 5.70
N ASP A 18 17.47 -8.31 6.40
CA ASP A 18 18.92 -8.46 6.18
C ASP A 18 19.27 -8.87 4.74
N GLN A 19 18.32 -9.48 4.02
CA GLN A 19 18.49 -9.92 2.64
C GLN A 19 17.96 -8.90 1.62
N GLY A 20 17.60 -7.70 2.07
CA GLY A 20 17.05 -6.63 1.24
C GLY A 20 15.52 -6.57 1.24
N TRP A 21 14.96 -5.94 0.20
CA TRP A 21 13.51 -5.77 0.06
C TRP A 21 12.82 -7.07 -0.34
N ARG A 22 11.83 -7.49 0.43
CA ARG A 22 11.02 -8.68 0.17
C ARG A 22 9.53 -8.32 0.09
N PRO A 23 8.73 -8.93 -0.80
CA PRO A 23 7.28 -8.85 -0.76
C PRO A 23 6.76 -9.37 0.58
N TRP A 24 5.74 -8.73 1.13
CA TRP A 24 5.15 -9.13 2.41
C TRP A 24 3.62 -9.23 2.36
N ARG A 25 2.96 -8.21 1.81
CA ARG A 25 1.50 -8.22 1.62
C ARG A 25 1.14 -7.74 0.23
N GLU A 26 0.06 -8.30 -0.30
CA GLU A 26 -0.58 -7.85 -1.52
C GLU A 26 -2.05 -7.59 -1.25
N ILE A 27 -2.52 -6.42 -1.66
CA ILE A 27 -3.89 -5.98 -1.52
C ILE A 27 -4.45 -5.81 -2.92
N LYS A 28 -5.62 -6.40 -3.16
CA LYS A 28 -6.37 -6.30 -4.42
C LYS A 28 -7.78 -5.81 -4.17
N GLY A 29 -8.30 -5.00 -5.08
CA GLY A 29 -9.69 -4.55 -5.04
C GLY A 29 -10.03 -3.73 -3.78
N ASN A 30 -9.10 -2.91 -3.29
CA ASN A 30 -9.31 -2.08 -2.12
C ASN A 30 -10.34 -0.97 -2.39
N TYR A 31 -11.31 -0.84 -1.49
CA TYR A 31 -12.33 0.22 -1.49
C TYR A 31 -12.17 1.19 -0.31
N GLN A 32 -11.12 1.04 0.50
CA GLN A 32 -10.85 1.90 1.67
C GLN A 32 -9.90 3.05 1.29
N ARG A 33 -10.21 4.28 1.72
CA ARG A 33 -9.30 5.43 1.55
C ARG A 33 -8.10 5.37 2.50
N LEU A 34 -8.32 4.85 3.70
CA LEU A 34 -7.29 4.62 4.71
C LEU A 34 -7.22 3.12 4.97
N PHE A 35 -6.07 2.54 4.67
CA PHE A 35 -5.77 1.14 4.92
C PHE A 35 -4.78 1.05 6.08
N ARG A 36 -5.06 0.21 7.07
CA ARG A 36 -4.19 -0.02 8.23
C ARG A 36 -3.73 -1.47 8.23
N ILE A 37 -2.45 -1.68 8.54
CA ILE A 37 -1.85 -3.00 8.61
C ILE A 37 -1.05 -3.07 9.91
N ASP A 38 -1.31 -4.11 10.70
CA ASP A 38 -0.44 -4.47 11.80
C ASP A 38 0.80 -5.18 11.26
N VAL A 39 1.98 -4.61 11.52
CA VAL A 39 3.26 -5.15 11.05
C VAL A 39 3.65 -6.40 11.82
N GLY A 40 3.44 -6.44 13.14
CA GLY A 40 3.68 -7.61 13.99
C GLY A 40 5.10 -8.19 13.99
N LEU A 41 6.10 -7.51 13.39
CA LEU A 41 7.50 -7.93 13.39
C LEU A 41 8.45 -6.73 13.28
N GLU A 42 9.67 -6.89 13.76
CA GLU A 42 10.73 -5.89 13.62
C GLU A 42 11.23 -5.87 12.17
N VAL A 43 11.21 -4.69 11.54
CA VAL A 43 11.65 -4.48 10.16
C VAL A 43 12.54 -3.26 10.07
N ARG A 44 13.49 -3.27 9.14
CA ARG A 44 14.36 -2.11 8.88
C ARG A 44 13.70 -1.04 8.02
N GLY A 45 12.54 -1.33 7.45
CA GLY A 45 11.83 -0.41 6.58
C GLY A 45 10.59 -1.03 5.97
N ILE A 46 9.63 -0.16 5.65
CA ILE A 46 8.40 -0.48 4.94
C ILE A 46 8.40 0.27 3.61
N ARG A 47 7.91 -0.38 2.56
CA ARG A 47 7.69 0.24 1.26
C ARG A 47 6.31 -0.13 0.73
N ALA A 48 5.50 0.88 0.41
CA ALA A 48 4.28 0.71 -0.37
C ALA A 48 4.58 0.84 -1.86
N VAL A 49 4.04 -0.09 -2.66
CA VAL A 49 4.12 -0.08 -4.13
C VAL A 49 2.70 -0.07 -4.66
N PHE A 50 2.30 1.01 -5.31
CA PHE A 50 0.94 1.18 -5.81
C PHE A 50 0.86 0.69 -7.26
N ASP A 51 0.05 -0.34 -7.51
CA ASP A 51 0.00 -1.03 -8.79
C ASP A 51 -1.18 -0.55 -9.65
N ALA A 52 -2.33 -0.21 -9.04
CA ALA A 52 -3.49 0.29 -9.76
C ALA A 52 -4.40 1.19 -8.91
N THR A 53 -5.09 2.10 -9.58
CA THR A 53 -6.23 2.85 -9.04
C THR A 53 -7.54 2.33 -9.64
N TRP A 54 -8.67 2.90 -9.24
CA TRP A 54 -9.97 2.64 -9.86
C TRP A 54 -10.20 3.35 -11.20
N GLY A 55 -9.26 4.18 -11.67
CA GLY A 55 -9.35 4.83 -12.98
C GLY A 55 -8.40 6.01 -13.23
N ALA A 56 -7.69 6.49 -12.21
CA ALA A 56 -6.69 7.55 -12.37
C ALA A 56 -5.30 7.00 -12.77
N GLU A 57 -4.62 7.71 -13.66
CA GLU A 57 -3.27 7.35 -14.11
C GLU A 57 -2.20 7.50 -13.01
N ARG A 58 -2.39 8.45 -12.09
CA ARG A 58 -1.41 8.80 -11.06
C ARG A 58 -1.98 8.62 -9.67
N VAL A 59 -1.19 8.02 -8.78
CA VAL A 59 -1.46 7.95 -7.35
C VAL A 59 -0.99 9.24 -6.69
N ARG A 60 -1.87 9.88 -5.91
CA ARG A 60 -1.54 11.00 -5.04
C ARG A 60 -1.67 10.56 -3.59
N LEU A 61 -0.54 10.21 -2.97
CA LEU A 61 -0.51 9.77 -1.58
C LEU A 61 -0.62 10.99 -0.67
N TYR A 62 -1.71 11.07 0.09
CA TYR A 62 -1.93 12.16 1.04
C TYR A 62 -1.08 12.01 2.30
N ALA A 63 -1.05 10.80 2.87
CA ALA A 63 -0.31 10.51 4.09
C ALA A 63 0.16 9.06 4.13
N PHE A 64 1.31 8.86 4.76
CA PHE A 64 1.89 7.55 5.06
C PHE A 64 2.43 7.61 6.50
N TYR A 65 1.80 6.87 7.39
CA TYR A 65 2.15 6.85 8.82
C TYR A 65 2.82 5.53 9.16
N LEU A 66 3.76 5.59 10.09
CA LEU A 66 4.37 4.45 10.76
C LEU A 66 4.43 4.82 12.24
N ASP A 67 3.61 4.14 13.05
CA ASP A 67 3.47 4.32 14.49
C ASP A 67 3.74 3.02 15.27
#